data_AF-A0A2T4UQ59-F1
#
_entry.id   AF-A0A2T4UQ59-F1
#
_cell.length_a   1.000
_cell.length_b   1.000
_cell.length_c   1.000
_cell.angle_alpha   90.00
_cell.angle_beta   90.00
_cell.angle_gamma   90.00
#
_symmetry.space_group_name_H-M   'P 1'
#
loop_
_entity.id
_entity.type
_entity.pdbx_description
1 polymer ?
#
loop_
_entity_poly.entity_id
_entity_poly.type
_entity_poly.pdbx_seq_one_letter_code
_entity_poly.pdbx_strand_id
1 'polypeptide(L)'
;MNELLAAIVGAVVGAGATLYIESWRRSATDRKREWGALDLLLLDLGRRRVFLIPDRRRIPSPDITAGSDFDRMRRSVLSIREEIRATIREERTGSPARAPLRAMYRSCNAYLETVEADPPEYWIAADDLRVALEGEARAITDHRKTKVEFVAPGSEAV
;
A
#
# COMPACT_ATOMS: atom_id res chain seq x y z
N MET A 1 17.40 55.41 12.52
CA MET A 1 18.18 54.14 12.58
C MET A 1 17.41 53.04 13.32
N ASN A 2 16.80 53.30 14.48
CA ASN A 2 16.01 52.29 15.23
C ASN A 2 14.75 51.79 14.51
N GLU A 3 14.01 52.65 13.79
CA GLU A 3 12.79 52.24 13.07
C GLU A 3 13.08 51.30 11.89
N LEU A 4 14.19 51.55 11.17
CA LEU A 4 14.63 50.69 10.07
C LEU A 4 15.04 49.30 10.57
N LEU A 5 15.76 49.23 11.69
CA LEU A 5 16.14 47.97 12.34
C LEU A 5 14.92 47.19 12.82
N ALA A 6 13.95 47.88 13.46
CA ALA A 6 12.71 47.25 13.90
C ALA A 6 11.88 46.71 12.73
N ALA A 7 11.80 47.46 11.61
CA ALA A 7 11.11 47.04 10.40
C ALA A 7 11.77 45.82 9.75
N ILE A 8 13.11 45.79 9.66
CA ILE A 8 13.86 44.65 9.11
C ILE A 8 13.67 43.41 9.99
N VAL A 9 13.81 43.53 11.31
CA VAL A 9 13.62 42.40 12.23
C VAL A 9 12.18 41.89 12.17
N GLY A 10 11.18 42.77 12.14
CA GLY A 10 9.77 42.41 12.00
C GLY A 10 9.49 41.67 10.69
N ALA A 11 10.08 42.13 9.57
CA ALA A 11 9.93 41.48 8.27
C ALA A 11 10.57 40.09 8.24
N VAL A 12 11.78 39.92 8.80
CA VAL A 12 12.48 38.62 8.86
C VAL A 12 11.72 37.62 9.74
N VAL A 13 11.23 38.06 10.90
CA VAL A 13 10.45 37.21 11.82
C VAL A 13 9.11 36.83 11.20
N GLY A 14 8.41 37.78 10.56
CA GLY A 14 7.14 37.50 9.87
C GLY A 14 7.28 36.53 8.70
N ALA A 15 8.32 36.70 7.89
CA ALA A 15 8.63 35.78 6.80
C ALA A 15 8.99 34.37 7.31
N GLY A 16 9.83 34.28 8.36
CA GLY A 16 10.20 33.01 8.98
C GLY A 16 8.99 32.27 9.57
N ALA A 17 8.10 32.97 10.26
CA ALA A 17 6.87 32.40 10.81
C ALA A 17 5.93 31.90 9.71
N THR A 18 5.79 32.65 8.61
CA THR A 18 4.95 32.25 7.47
C THR A 18 5.49 31.00 6.78
N LEU A 19 6.80 30.94 6.54
CA LEU A 19 7.46 29.76 5.97
C LEU A 19 7.35 28.53 6.87
N TYR A 20 7.46 28.72 8.19
CA TYR A 20 7.28 27.65 9.16
C TYR A 20 5.83 27.11 9.17
N ILE A 21 4.83 28.00 9.19
CA ILE A 21 3.41 27.62 9.14
C ILE A 21 3.09 26.88 7.84
N GLU A 22 3.60 27.37 6.71
CA GLU A 22 3.39 26.76 5.39
C GLU A 22 4.05 25.37 5.31
N SER A 23 5.29 25.23 5.81
CA SER A 23 5.98 23.94 5.92
C SER A 23 5.18 22.94 6.78
N TRP A 24 4.65 23.40 7.91
CA TRP A 24 3.86 22.57 8.81
C TRP A 24 2.53 22.13 8.18
N ARG A 25 1.83 23.03 7.50
CA ARG A 25 0.59 22.73 6.75
C ARG A 25 0.80 21.75 5.62
N ARG A 26 1.90 21.88 4.86
CA ARG A 26 2.28 20.91 3.82
C ARG A 26 2.54 19.54 4.42
N SER A 27 3.34 19.47 5.48
CA SER A 27 3.63 18.20 6.16
C SER A 27 2.37 17.52 6.71
N ALA A 28 1.41 18.29 7.24
CA ALA A 28 0.13 17.76 7.71
C ALA A 28 -0.74 17.24 6.56
N THR A 29 -0.80 17.97 5.45
CA THR A 29 -1.52 17.58 4.23
C THR A 29 -0.93 16.30 3.63
N ASP A 30 0.39 16.22 3.51
CA ASP A 30 1.10 15.06 2.96
C ASP A 30 0.84 13.80 3.81
N ARG A 31 0.88 13.92 5.15
CA ARG A 31 0.55 12.81 6.06
C ARG A 31 -0.89 12.34 5.90
N LYS A 32 -1.84 13.27 5.79
CA LYS A 32 -3.26 12.91 5.62
C LYS A 32 -3.48 12.18 4.31
N ARG A 33 -2.80 12.61 3.24
CA ARG A 33 -2.87 11.98 1.92
C ARG A 33 -2.26 10.57 1.93
N GLU A 34 -1.07 10.41 2.53
CA GLU A 34 -0.43 9.11 2.75
C GLU A 34 -1.35 8.15 3.52
N TRP A 35 -1.90 8.58 4.67
CA TRP A 35 -2.80 7.74 5.45
C TRP A 35 -4.07 7.36 4.70
N GLY A 36 -4.67 8.30 3.95
CA GLY A 36 -5.84 7.98 3.12
C GLY A 36 -5.52 6.96 2.02
N ALA A 37 -4.35 7.04 1.39
CA ALA A 37 -3.93 6.08 0.38
C ALA A 37 -3.65 4.69 0.97
N LEU A 38 -3.06 4.63 2.16
CA LEU A 38 -2.82 3.39 2.89
C LEU A 38 -4.14 2.75 3.35
N ASP A 39 -5.06 3.54 3.89
CA ASP A 39 -6.37 3.07 4.36
C ASP A 39 -7.19 2.47 3.23
N LEU A 40 -7.25 3.16 2.09
CA LEU A 40 -7.90 2.65 0.88
C LEU A 40 -7.25 1.36 0.38
N LEU A 41 -5.91 1.28 0.36
CA LEU A 41 -5.21 0.07 -0.06
C LEU A 41 -5.55 -1.12 0.84
N LEU A 42 -5.49 -0.95 2.17
CA LEU A 42 -5.78 -2.05 3.11
C LEU A 42 -7.24 -2.48 3.05
N LEU A 43 -8.16 -1.52 2.92
CA LEU A 43 -9.58 -1.79 2.73
C LEU A 43 -9.85 -2.56 1.43
N ASP A 44 -9.23 -2.13 0.33
CA ASP A 44 -9.35 -2.80 -0.96
C ASP A 44 -8.80 -4.23 -0.86
N LEU A 45 -7.63 -4.43 -0.26
CA LEU A 45 -7.10 -5.78 0.03
C LEU A 45 -8.07 -6.61 0.87
N GLY A 46 -8.71 -6.03 1.87
CA GLY A 46 -9.74 -6.68 2.70
C GLY A 46 -10.92 -7.20 1.91
N ARG A 47 -11.34 -6.48 0.87
CA ARG A 47 -12.52 -6.80 0.03
C ARG A 47 -12.20 -7.68 -1.16
N ARG A 48 -10.93 -8.01 -1.39
CA ARG A 48 -10.47 -8.82 -2.52
C ARG A 48 -10.86 -10.28 -2.35
N ARG A 49 -11.92 -10.69 -3.08
CA ARG A 49 -12.37 -12.09 -3.18
C ARG A 49 -11.30 -13.07 -3.66
N VAL A 50 -10.25 -12.58 -4.33
CA VAL A 50 -9.11 -13.39 -4.78
C VAL A 50 -8.39 -14.10 -3.62
N PHE A 51 -8.51 -13.58 -2.40
CA PHE A 51 -7.93 -14.18 -1.20
C PHE A 51 -8.87 -15.13 -0.45
N LEU A 52 -10.10 -15.33 -0.94
CA LEU A 52 -11.00 -16.39 -0.46
C LEU A 52 -10.58 -17.73 -1.08
N ILE A 53 -9.45 -18.25 -0.60
CA ILE A 53 -8.87 -19.49 -1.10
C ILE A 53 -9.55 -20.66 -0.38
N PRO A 54 -10.31 -21.51 -1.09
CA PRO A 54 -11.10 -22.56 -0.46
C PRO A 54 -10.23 -23.69 0.10
N ASP A 55 -9.10 -23.97 -0.53
CA ASP A 55 -8.16 -25.02 -0.11
C ASP A 55 -6.75 -24.71 -0.62
N ARG A 56 -5.74 -24.89 0.23
CA ARG A 56 -4.32 -24.72 -0.13
C ARG A 56 -3.84 -26.00 -0.80
N ARG A 57 -4.17 -26.14 -2.08
CA ARG A 57 -3.82 -27.32 -2.89
C ARG A 57 -3.34 -26.96 -4.28
N ARG A 58 -2.57 -27.88 -4.87
CA ARG A 58 -2.22 -27.85 -6.29
C ARG A 58 -3.44 -28.26 -7.12
N ILE A 59 -3.72 -27.55 -8.21
CA ILE A 59 -4.82 -27.86 -9.12
C ILE A 59 -4.26 -28.66 -10.32
N PRO A 60 -4.61 -29.95 -10.45
CA PRO A 60 -4.20 -30.73 -11.61
C PRO A 60 -4.84 -30.14 -12.88
N SER A 61 -4.03 -29.71 -13.83
CA SER A 61 -4.47 -29.14 -15.12
C SER A 61 -5.47 -27.97 -14.99
N PRO A 62 -5.04 -26.80 -14.49
CA PRO A 62 -5.92 -25.65 -14.35
C PRO A 62 -6.36 -25.14 -15.74
N ASP A 63 -7.59 -24.67 -15.84
CA ASP A 63 -8.04 -23.91 -17.00
C ASP A 63 -7.34 -22.55 -17.02
N ILE A 64 -6.51 -22.30 -18.03
CA ILE A 64 -5.75 -21.06 -18.22
C ILE A 64 -6.37 -20.11 -19.26
N THR A 65 -7.57 -20.43 -19.74
CA THR A 65 -8.26 -19.60 -20.72
C THR A 65 -8.77 -18.29 -20.11
N ALA A 66 -9.02 -17.29 -20.96
CA ALA A 66 -9.54 -16.01 -20.50
C ALA A 66 -10.92 -16.19 -19.83
N GLY A 67 -11.06 -15.66 -18.60
CA GLY A 67 -12.28 -15.76 -17.81
C GLY A 67 -12.31 -16.96 -16.85
N SER A 68 -11.32 -17.85 -16.90
CA SER A 68 -11.14 -18.92 -15.92
C SER A 68 -10.78 -18.37 -14.53
N ASP A 69 -10.87 -19.22 -13.51
CA ASP A 69 -10.51 -18.84 -12.14
C ASP A 69 -9.03 -18.46 -12.02
N PHE A 70 -8.15 -19.18 -12.72
CA PHE A 70 -6.73 -18.85 -12.81
C PHE A 70 -6.52 -17.43 -13.37
N ASP A 71 -7.17 -17.13 -14.49
CA ASP A 71 -7.02 -15.84 -15.17
C ASP A 71 -7.64 -14.69 -14.33
N ARG A 72 -8.78 -14.91 -13.67
CA ARG A 72 -9.37 -13.94 -12.72
C ARG A 72 -8.44 -13.66 -11.54
N MET A 73 -7.88 -14.70 -10.94
CA MET A 73 -6.91 -14.60 -9.85
C MET A 73 -5.68 -13.79 -10.28
N ARG A 74 -5.07 -14.17 -11.41
CA ARG A 74 -3.91 -13.47 -12.00
C ARG A 74 -4.20 -11.99 -12.27
N ARG A 75 -5.34 -11.66 -12.88
CA ARG A 75 -5.75 -10.27 -13.13
C ARG A 75 -5.97 -9.49 -11.84
N SER A 76 -6.58 -10.11 -10.83
CA SER A 76 -6.78 -9.46 -9.55
C SER A 76 -5.45 -9.15 -8.87
N VAL A 77 -4.47 -10.06 -8.90
CA VAL A 77 -3.13 -9.79 -8.35
C VAL A 77 -2.39 -8.70 -9.14
N LEU A 78 -2.53 -8.67 -10.47
CA LEU A 78 -2.01 -7.56 -11.29
C LEU A 78 -2.60 -6.20 -10.86
N SER A 79 -3.92 -6.14 -10.62
CA SER A 79 -4.59 -4.92 -10.13
C SER A 79 -4.02 -4.49 -8.77
N ILE A 80 -3.90 -5.42 -7.82
CA ILE A 80 -3.34 -5.17 -6.49
C ILE A 80 -1.92 -4.60 -6.60
N ARG A 81 -1.08 -5.18 -7.48
CA ARG A 81 0.28 -4.69 -7.71
C ARG A 81 0.30 -3.24 -8.18
N GLU A 82 -0.58 -2.87 -9.11
CA GLU A 82 -0.65 -1.50 -9.61
C GLU A 82 -1.20 -0.52 -8.56
N GLU A 83 -2.15 -0.96 -7.72
CA GLU A 83 -2.64 -0.19 -6.56
C GLU A 83 -1.51 0.05 -5.54
N ILE A 84 -0.77 -0.98 -5.15
CA ILE A 84 0.41 -0.83 -4.27
C ILE A 84 1.42 0.15 -4.90
N ARG A 85 1.68 0.03 -6.20
CA ARG A 85 2.59 0.94 -6.91
C ARG A 85 2.07 2.38 -6.90
N ALA A 86 0.75 2.58 -7.01
CA ALA A 86 0.13 3.89 -6.88
C ALA A 86 0.29 4.44 -5.47
N THR A 87 -0.01 3.65 -4.44
CA THR A 87 0.18 4.04 -3.04
C THR A 87 1.63 4.42 -2.74
N ILE A 88 2.62 3.67 -3.24
CA ILE A 88 4.05 4.02 -3.12
C ILE A 88 4.37 5.41 -3.67
N ARG A 89 3.69 5.87 -4.73
CA ARG A 89 3.90 7.22 -5.30
C ARG A 89 3.30 8.33 -4.43
N GLU A 90 2.29 8.00 -3.62
CA GLU A 90 1.64 8.91 -2.69
C GLU A 90 2.38 9.01 -1.35
N GLU A 91 3.34 8.11 -1.09
CA GLU A 91 4.15 8.12 0.12
C GLU A 91 5.08 9.34 0.18
N ARG A 92 5.03 10.07 1.30
CA ARG A 92 5.99 11.14 1.58
C ARG A 92 7.41 10.61 1.78
N THR A 93 8.38 11.50 1.65
CA THR A 93 9.79 11.19 1.97
C THR A 93 9.92 10.76 3.44
N GLY A 94 10.62 9.64 3.67
CA GLY A 94 10.81 9.06 5.01
C GLY A 94 9.55 8.46 5.63
N SER A 95 8.56 8.07 4.81
CA SER A 95 7.45 7.25 5.30
C SER A 95 7.95 5.88 5.81
N PRO A 96 7.47 5.42 6.97
CA PRO A 96 7.74 4.07 7.46
C PRO A 96 7.05 2.98 6.62
N ALA A 97 5.94 3.28 5.94
CA ALA A 97 5.19 2.31 5.14
C ALA A 97 5.88 1.96 3.81
N ARG A 98 6.88 2.74 3.40
CA ARG A 98 7.58 2.55 2.12
C ARG A 98 8.28 1.20 1.98
N ALA A 99 8.86 0.67 3.06
CA ALA A 99 9.52 -0.64 3.03
C ALA A 99 8.48 -1.78 2.94
N PRO A 100 7.45 -1.84 3.81
CA PRO A 100 6.36 -2.80 3.66
C PRO A 100 5.66 -2.77 2.30
N LEU A 101 5.32 -1.60 1.77
CA LEU A 101 4.69 -1.48 0.44
C LEU A 101 5.56 -2.06 -0.68
N ARG A 102 6.89 -1.85 -0.62
CA ARG A 102 7.83 -2.46 -1.57
C ARG A 102 7.90 -3.97 -1.40
N ALA A 103 7.79 -4.48 -0.18
CA ALA A 103 7.72 -5.92 0.06
C ALA A 103 6.43 -6.51 -0.51
N MET A 104 5.27 -5.89 -0.27
CA MET A 104 3.99 -6.28 -0.89
C MET A 104 4.07 -6.32 -2.42
N TYR A 105 4.66 -5.28 -3.04
CA TYR A 105 4.85 -5.24 -4.50
C TYR A 105 5.72 -6.40 -4.99
N ARG A 106 6.80 -6.74 -4.27
CA ARG A 106 7.65 -7.89 -4.60
C ARG A 106 6.91 -9.22 -4.45
N SER A 107 6.11 -9.39 -3.40
CA SER A 107 5.29 -10.60 -3.22
C SER A 107 4.29 -10.78 -4.36
N CYS A 108 3.68 -9.69 -4.86
CA CYS A 108 2.81 -9.75 -6.03
C CYS A 108 3.56 -10.21 -7.29
N ASN A 109 4.79 -9.73 -7.51
CA ASN A 109 5.61 -10.20 -8.63
C ASN A 109 6.00 -11.66 -8.47
N ALA A 110 6.43 -12.08 -7.28
CA ALA A 110 6.78 -13.48 -7.01
C ALA A 110 5.60 -14.41 -7.31
N TYR A 111 4.39 -14.06 -6.88
CA TYR A 111 3.18 -14.79 -7.27
C TYR A 111 3.04 -14.88 -8.80
N LEU A 112 3.12 -13.75 -9.51
CA LEU A 112 2.91 -13.71 -10.97
C LEU A 112 3.94 -14.56 -11.71
N GLU A 113 5.21 -14.50 -11.28
CA GLU A 113 6.31 -15.30 -11.81
C GLU A 113 6.09 -16.80 -11.54
N THR A 114 5.70 -17.16 -10.31
CA THR A 114 5.40 -18.55 -9.93
C THR A 114 4.28 -19.14 -10.78
N VAL A 115 3.16 -18.43 -10.93
CA VAL A 115 2.00 -18.96 -11.67
C VAL A 115 2.14 -18.89 -13.18
N GLU A 116 3.07 -18.09 -13.69
CA GLU A 116 3.49 -18.12 -15.09
C GLU A 116 4.37 -19.35 -15.38
N ALA A 117 5.25 -19.71 -14.45
CA ALA A 117 6.13 -20.88 -14.56
C ALA A 117 5.39 -22.21 -14.28
N ASP A 118 4.50 -22.25 -13.29
CA ASP A 118 3.73 -23.44 -12.88
C ASP A 118 2.27 -23.07 -12.55
N PRO A 119 1.39 -22.92 -13.58
CA PRO A 119 -0.01 -22.56 -13.37
C PRO A 119 -0.76 -23.44 -12.36
N PRO A 120 -0.54 -24.78 -12.28
CA PRO A 120 -1.12 -25.64 -11.24
C PRO A 120 -0.96 -25.17 -9.79
N GLU A 121 0.05 -24.35 -9.47
CA GLU A 121 0.32 -23.89 -8.11
C GLU A 121 -0.44 -22.63 -7.69
N TYR A 122 -1.27 -22.06 -8.57
CA TYR A 122 -1.84 -20.73 -8.33
C TYR A 122 -2.63 -20.56 -7.02
N TRP A 123 -3.29 -21.59 -6.49
CA TRP A 123 -3.93 -21.51 -5.16
C TRP A 123 -2.94 -21.51 -4.00
N ILE A 124 -1.86 -22.30 -4.10
CA ILE A 124 -0.79 -22.31 -3.08
C ILE A 124 -0.08 -20.96 -3.09
N ALA A 125 0.32 -20.50 -4.28
CA ALA A 125 0.97 -19.21 -4.44
C ALA A 125 0.08 -18.04 -3.99
N ALA A 126 -1.23 -18.12 -4.21
CA ALA A 126 -2.17 -17.09 -3.75
C ALA A 126 -2.27 -17.05 -2.21
N ASP A 127 -2.20 -18.19 -1.53
CA ASP A 127 -2.23 -18.24 -0.06
C ASP A 127 -0.93 -17.70 0.53
N ASP A 128 0.21 -18.05 -0.08
CA ASP A 128 1.51 -17.47 0.29
C ASP A 128 1.54 -15.96 0.06
N LEU A 129 0.96 -15.48 -1.04
CA LEU A 129 0.76 -14.06 -1.28
C LEU A 129 -0.12 -13.42 -0.20
N ARG A 130 -1.26 -14.04 0.15
CA ARG A 130 -2.17 -13.55 1.19
C ARG A 130 -1.45 -13.38 2.52
N VAL A 131 -0.71 -14.39 2.96
CA VAL A 131 0.08 -14.37 4.21
C VAL A 131 1.16 -13.29 4.15
N ALA A 132 1.88 -13.17 3.03
CA ALA A 132 2.90 -12.14 2.87
C ALA A 132 2.30 -10.72 2.92
N LEU A 133 1.18 -10.47 2.23
CA LEU A 133 0.48 -9.19 2.26
C LEU A 133 -0.05 -8.87 3.65
N GLU A 134 -0.57 -9.85 4.37
CA GLU A 134 -1.03 -9.67 5.76
C GLU A 134 0.13 -9.24 6.68
N GLY A 135 1.28 -9.92 6.59
CA GLY A 135 2.45 -9.59 7.40
C GLY A 135 2.92 -8.15 7.17
N GLU A 136 2.97 -7.71 5.91
CA GLU A 136 3.35 -6.35 5.58
C GLU A 136 2.26 -5.32 5.95
N ALA A 137 0.98 -5.68 5.86
CA ALA A 137 -0.12 -4.83 6.30
C ALA A 137 -0.04 -4.57 7.81
N ARG A 138 0.26 -5.60 8.61
CA ARG A 138 0.54 -5.46 10.04
C ARG A 138 1.75 -4.57 10.30
N ALA A 139 2.84 -4.73 9.54
CA ALA A 139 4.01 -3.88 9.68
C ALA A 139 3.71 -2.39 9.42
N ILE A 140 2.76 -2.08 8.53
CA ILE A 140 2.28 -0.71 8.29
C ILE A 140 1.51 -0.18 9.51
N THR A 141 0.56 -0.97 10.03
CA THR A 141 -0.37 -0.53 11.10
C THR A 141 0.28 -0.50 12.48
N ASP A 142 1.22 -1.40 12.77
CA ASP A 142 1.90 -1.49 14.06
C ASP A 142 2.91 -0.35 14.26
N HIS A 143 3.26 0.37 13.20
CA HIS A 143 4.17 1.49 13.31
C HIS A 143 3.49 2.68 14.01
N ARG A 144 4.01 3.09 15.18
CA ARG A 144 3.46 4.17 16.07
C ARG A 144 3.03 5.48 15.42
N LYS A 145 3.55 5.81 14.23
CA LYS A 145 3.27 7.06 13.50
C LYS A 145 2.16 6.91 12.44
N THR A 146 1.73 5.69 12.18
CA THR A 146 0.66 5.36 11.23
C THR A 146 -0.67 5.34 11.97
N LYS A 147 -1.72 5.87 11.34
CA LYS A 147 -3.08 5.90 11.89
C LYS A 147 -4.05 5.27 10.88
N VAL A 148 -3.81 4.01 10.57
CA VAL A 148 -4.58 3.25 9.59
C VAL A 148 -5.04 1.97 10.27
N GLU A 149 -6.27 1.55 10.00
CA GLU A 149 -6.83 0.33 10.56
C GLU A 149 -6.27 -0.90 9.83
N PHE A 150 -6.03 -1.96 10.59
CA PHE A 150 -5.65 -3.23 10.00
C PHE A 150 -6.88 -3.96 9.46
N VAL A 151 -6.84 -4.27 8.17
CA VAL A 151 -7.81 -5.15 7.51
C VAL A 151 -7.03 -6.30 6.88
N ALA A 152 -7.36 -7.54 7.25
CA ALA A 152 -6.66 -8.70 6.72
C ALA A 152 -7.08 -8.96 5.26
N PRO A 153 -6.16 -9.34 4.36
CA PRO A 153 -6.52 -9.58 2.96
C PRO A 153 -7.64 -10.62 2.82
N GLY A 154 -8.73 -10.24 2.15
CA GLY A 154 -9.92 -11.08 1.96
C GLY A 154 -10.87 -11.19 3.16
N SER A 155 -10.61 -10.54 4.31
CA SER A 155 -11.46 -10.69 5.50
C SER A 155 -12.86 -10.06 5.37
N GLU A 156 -13.04 -9.14 4.44
CA GLU A 156 -14.32 -8.46 4.17
C GLU A 156 -14.95 -8.90 2.84
N ALA A 157 -14.40 -9.93 2.21
CA ALA A 157 -14.92 -10.43 0.96
C ALA A 157 -16.19 -11.27 1.23
N VAL A 158 -17.36 -10.71 0.87
CA VAL A 158 -18.69 -11.38 0.92
C VAL A 158 -19.07 -11.90 -0.47
#